data_AF-A0A820KIX3-F1
#
_entry.id   AF-A0A820KIX3-F1
#
_cell.length_a   1.000
_cell.length_b   1.000
_cell.length_c   1.000
_cell.angle_alpha   90.00
_cell.angle_beta   90.00
_cell.angle_gamma   90.00
#
_symmetry.space_group_name_H-M   'P 1'
#
loop_
_entity.id
_entity.type
_entity.pdbx_description
1 polymer ?
#
loop_
_entity_poly.entity_id
_entity_poly.type
_entity_poly.pdbx_seq_one_letter_code
_entity_poly.pdbx_strand_id
1 'polypeptide(L)'
;MQTIQFPISRFKTYQHSTELQPDVANLWWTVDETEAEIMFELHIKTTGWIALGISPAGGMKGADIGVGWIDNRGQIHFQDQYAFGFTKPVTDNTTTDWFPLQGREENGWTAIQFKRLLDTCDSMDVPIKSGSNIVIFAYGLIDPDMFETYGDISYHENRRNSRMIPLRTYANPPSDDKFVEFDYVEFRLDNYRVPSTDTTYHCKIFKAPSHFLTKRHAIARKVLIDKTNHDLVHHMLIFECDPSIVFDDNNLPDDLCDNLLQQLQPCFVNSATGWAVGGNDIVEFPDEIGYPIGGDFVIKYYLIQIHYDNPRLTSNRRDSSGIRYYIDKKLRRYDLGYLTFGTGFSIDSIVIPPKMNKININYEYLKQLLLSIKRTAELAEQWQEFYNNATRLVVFGRAEHLDSDILENLPKFENLKPVECRKEPIVNSATSNTIDFSLAFISYLLQKILSYNK
;
A
#
# COMPACT_ATOMS: atom_id res chain seq x y z
N MET A 1 11.87 -25.95 13.83
CA MET A 1 10.85 -24.88 13.76
C MET A 1 10.66 -24.31 15.15
N GLN A 2 11.39 -23.25 15.50
CA GLN A 2 11.02 -22.46 16.67
C GLN A 2 9.92 -21.51 16.20
N THR A 3 8.68 -21.81 16.55
CA THR A 3 7.62 -20.80 16.57
C THR A 3 8.12 -19.65 17.42
N ILE A 4 8.28 -18.46 16.83
CA ILE A 4 8.54 -17.24 17.58
C ILE A 4 7.33 -17.07 18.50
N GLN A 5 7.50 -17.45 19.78
CA GLN A 5 6.47 -17.31 20.78
C GLN A 5 6.48 -15.84 21.19
N PHE A 6 5.50 -15.08 20.70
CA PHE A 6 5.33 -13.71 21.16
C PHE A 6 5.15 -13.71 22.68
N PRO A 7 5.77 -12.75 23.40
CA PRO A 7 5.76 -12.71 24.87
C PRO A 7 4.35 -12.55 25.46
N ILE A 8 3.40 -12.13 24.63
CA ILE A 8 1.98 -12.06 24.93
C ILE A 8 1.20 -12.62 23.72
N SER A 9 0.22 -13.50 23.97
CA SER A 9 -0.59 -14.10 22.89
C SER A 9 -1.57 -13.10 22.28
N ARG A 10 -1.99 -13.31 21.04
CA ARG A 10 -3.05 -12.46 20.46
C ARG A 10 -4.41 -12.83 21.03
N PHE A 11 -5.31 -11.85 21.17
CA PHE A 11 -6.67 -12.11 21.61
C PHE A 11 -7.49 -12.85 20.54
N LYS A 12 -7.16 -12.67 19.26
CA LYS A 12 -7.76 -13.40 18.13
C LYS A 12 -6.83 -13.47 16.92
N THR A 13 -7.34 -14.07 15.84
CA THR A 13 -6.69 -14.04 14.52
C THR A 13 -7.07 -12.76 13.77
N TYR A 14 -6.11 -12.21 13.03
CA TYR A 14 -6.25 -10.99 12.24
C TYR A 14 -5.83 -11.25 10.80
N GLN A 15 -6.45 -10.53 9.87
CA GLN A 15 -6.11 -10.56 8.44
C GLN A 15 -4.74 -9.93 8.15
N HIS A 16 -4.37 -8.90 8.91
CA HIS A 16 -3.15 -8.13 8.67
C HIS A 16 -2.33 -7.93 9.94
N SER A 17 -1.03 -7.72 9.75
CA SER A 17 -0.09 -7.45 10.84
C SER A 17 1.11 -6.65 10.36
N THR A 18 1.70 -5.87 11.25
CA THR A 18 3.00 -5.23 11.03
C THR A 18 3.74 -5.02 12.35
N GLU A 19 5.07 -4.95 12.27
CA GLU A 19 5.92 -4.52 13.37
C GLU A 19 6.11 -3.00 13.28
N LEU A 20 5.55 -2.25 14.23
CA LEU A 20 5.66 -0.79 14.27
C LEU A 20 7.08 -0.36 14.67
N GLN A 21 7.70 -1.10 15.60
CA GLN A 21 9.08 -0.95 15.99
C GLN A 21 9.68 -2.31 16.37
N PRO A 22 10.86 -2.67 15.82
CA PRO A 22 11.58 -3.88 16.15
C PRO A 22 11.60 -4.21 17.64
N ASP A 23 11.09 -5.38 17.99
CA ASP A 23 11.09 -5.96 19.34
C ASP A 23 10.37 -5.12 20.42
N VAL A 24 9.62 -4.08 20.02
CA VAL A 24 9.00 -3.10 20.92
C VAL A 24 7.51 -2.96 20.69
N ALA A 25 7.04 -2.85 19.45
CA ALA A 25 5.65 -2.54 19.16
C ALA A 25 5.15 -3.31 17.93
N ASN A 26 4.01 -3.99 18.09
CA ASN A 26 3.36 -4.78 17.04
C ASN A 26 1.90 -4.41 16.91
N LEU A 27 1.41 -4.37 15.67
CA LEU A 27 0.03 -4.03 15.34
C LEU A 27 -0.60 -5.11 14.48
N TRP A 28 -1.80 -5.54 14.84
CA TRP A 28 -2.65 -6.40 14.03
C TRP A 28 -3.97 -5.71 13.75
N TRP A 29 -4.53 -5.93 12.57
CA TRP A 29 -5.84 -5.36 12.25
C TRP A 29 -6.67 -6.21 11.29
N THR A 30 -7.97 -5.93 11.28
CA THR A 30 -8.97 -6.52 10.38
C THR A 30 -10.03 -5.48 10.11
N VAL A 31 -10.39 -5.33 8.84
CA VAL A 31 -11.42 -4.38 8.38
C VAL A 31 -12.71 -5.14 8.15
N ASP A 32 -13.80 -4.63 8.70
CA ASP A 32 -15.16 -5.04 8.36
C ASP A 32 -15.78 -3.96 7.46
N GLU A 33 -15.78 -4.22 6.15
CA GLU A 33 -16.36 -3.32 5.17
C GLU A 33 -17.90 -3.24 5.25
N THR A 34 -18.56 -4.22 5.89
CA THR A 34 -20.03 -4.25 6.03
C THR A 34 -20.48 -3.29 7.13
N GLU A 35 -19.79 -3.34 8.26
CA GLU A 35 -20.02 -2.45 9.41
C GLU A 35 -19.24 -1.13 9.30
N ALA A 36 -18.37 -1.00 8.30
CA ALA A 36 -17.44 0.12 8.13
C ALA A 36 -16.59 0.36 9.39
N GLU A 37 -16.07 -0.72 9.97
CA GLU A 37 -15.25 -0.70 11.19
C GLU A 37 -13.86 -1.31 10.92
N ILE A 38 -12.87 -0.84 11.67
CA ILE A 38 -11.56 -1.48 11.78
C ILE A 38 -11.32 -1.91 13.23
N MET A 39 -10.85 -3.14 13.40
CA MET A 39 -10.43 -3.65 14.70
C MET A 39 -8.92 -3.74 14.75
N PHE A 40 -8.34 -3.19 15.80
CA PHE A 40 -6.92 -3.23 16.08
C PHE A 40 -6.63 -4.11 17.29
N GLU A 41 -5.42 -4.67 17.31
CA GLU A 41 -4.76 -5.13 18.51
C GLU A 41 -3.32 -4.61 18.50
N LEU A 42 -2.99 -3.83 19.53
CA LEU A 42 -1.70 -3.18 19.70
C LEU A 42 -1.00 -3.81 20.90
N HIS A 43 0.21 -4.32 20.69
CA HIS A 43 1.09 -4.80 21.76
C HIS A 43 2.32 -3.91 21.82
N ILE A 44 2.62 -3.35 22.99
CA ILE A 44 3.87 -2.60 23.20
C ILE A 44 4.58 -3.13 24.45
N LYS A 45 5.91 -3.22 24.37
CA LYS A 45 6.80 -3.63 25.45
C LYS A 45 6.90 -2.55 26.53
N THR A 46 5.87 -2.45 27.35
CA THR A 46 5.78 -1.58 28.53
C THR A 46 4.81 -2.18 29.55
N THR A 47 4.71 -1.55 30.73
CA THR A 47 3.69 -1.78 31.77
C THR A 47 3.02 -0.45 32.10
N GLY A 48 2.73 0.30 31.05
CA GLY A 48 2.30 1.69 31.11
C GLY A 48 1.32 1.96 29.98
N TRP A 49 0.89 3.21 29.84
CA TRP A 49 -0.01 3.57 28.76
C TRP A 49 0.61 3.33 27.37
N ILE A 50 -0.25 2.95 26.43
CA ILE A 50 0.06 2.76 25.01
C ILE A 50 -0.91 3.59 24.16
N ALA A 51 -0.44 4.09 23.02
CA ALA A 51 -1.26 4.89 22.11
C ALA A 51 -1.05 4.49 20.65
N LEU A 52 -2.14 4.53 19.89
CA LEU A 52 -2.16 4.46 18.43
C LEU A 52 -2.86 5.71 17.91
N GLY A 53 -2.36 6.30 16.84
CA GLY A 53 -3.07 7.39 16.17
C GLY A 53 -2.98 7.33 14.66
N ILE A 54 -3.97 7.92 14.01
CA ILE A 54 -3.97 8.19 12.57
C ILE A 54 -3.56 9.64 12.39
N SER A 55 -2.47 9.86 11.68
CA SER A 55 -1.89 11.19 11.48
C SER A 55 -1.97 11.60 10.01
N PRO A 56 -2.34 12.86 9.71
CA PRO A 56 -2.25 13.38 8.35
C PRO A 56 -0.81 13.47 7.84
N ALA A 57 0.17 13.62 8.75
CA ALA A 57 1.54 14.06 8.46
C ALA A 57 2.61 13.32 9.30
N GLY A 58 2.29 12.14 9.84
CA GLY A 58 3.19 11.34 10.68
C GLY A 58 3.66 11.95 12.01
N GLY A 59 3.29 13.20 12.31
CA GLY A 59 3.51 13.88 13.59
C GLY A 59 2.23 13.94 14.44
N MET A 60 2.34 14.54 15.63
CA MET A 60 1.19 14.71 16.52
C MET A 60 0.15 15.69 15.97
N LYS A 61 0.58 16.76 15.29
CA LYS A 61 -0.34 17.81 14.84
C LYS A 61 -1.40 17.25 13.88
N GLY A 62 -2.66 17.42 14.25
CA GLY A 62 -3.83 16.95 13.50
C GLY A 62 -4.10 15.45 13.65
N ALA A 63 -3.40 14.75 14.54
CA ALA A 63 -3.60 13.32 14.73
C ALA A 63 -4.80 13.03 15.64
N ASP A 64 -5.53 12.00 15.23
CA ASP A 64 -6.62 11.34 15.95
C ASP A 64 -6.04 10.10 16.65
N ILE A 65 -6.16 10.04 17.98
CA ILE A 65 -5.36 9.17 18.85
C ILE A 65 -6.23 8.44 19.87
N GLY A 66 -6.19 7.11 19.85
CA GLY A 66 -6.63 6.28 20.96
C GLY A 66 -5.49 6.00 21.94
N VAL A 67 -5.66 6.34 23.21
CA VAL A 67 -4.71 6.07 24.30
C VAL A 67 -5.34 5.14 25.33
N GLY A 68 -4.65 4.08 25.72
CA GLY A 68 -5.17 3.16 26.74
C GLY A 68 -4.10 2.60 27.68
N TRP A 69 -4.54 2.12 28.83
CA TRP A 69 -3.72 1.48 29.86
C TRP A 69 -4.52 0.48 30.67
N ILE A 70 -3.85 -0.35 31.46
CA ILE A 70 -4.48 -1.33 32.36
C ILE A 70 -4.18 -0.91 33.79
N ASP A 71 -5.20 -0.63 34.59
CA ASP A 71 -4.96 -0.24 35.98
C ASP A 71 -4.45 -1.41 36.84
N ASN A 72 -4.04 -1.08 38.07
CA ASN A 72 -3.57 -2.05 39.06
C ASN A 72 -4.61 -3.14 39.45
N ARG A 73 -5.87 -3.01 39.02
CA ARG A 73 -6.94 -4.01 39.23
C ARG A 73 -7.18 -4.86 37.98
N GLY A 74 -6.40 -4.65 36.91
CA GLY A 74 -6.56 -5.32 35.62
C GLY A 74 -7.68 -4.73 34.75
N GLN A 75 -8.23 -3.56 35.09
CA GLN A 75 -9.26 -2.92 34.27
C GLN A 75 -8.63 -2.07 33.17
N ILE A 76 -9.23 -2.17 31.98
CA ILE A 76 -8.87 -1.35 30.83
C ILE A 76 -9.44 0.06 30.98
N HIS A 77 -8.57 1.04 30.71
CA HIS A 77 -8.94 2.44 30.54
C HIS A 77 -8.55 2.88 29.14
N PHE A 78 -9.37 3.72 28.53
CA PHE A 78 -9.17 4.19 27.17
C PHE A 78 -9.68 5.62 27.03
N GLN A 79 -8.95 6.45 26.30
CA GLN A 79 -9.28 7.83 25.99
C GLN A 79 -9.17 8.06 24.50
N ASP A 80 -10.20 8.69 23.96
CA ASP A 80 -10.18 9.31 22.65
C ASP A 80 -9.51 10.67 22.75
N GLN A 81 -8.54 10.99 21.89
CA GLN A 81 -7.75 12.20 21.98
C GLN A 81 -7.44 12.81 20.61
N TYR A 82 -7.50 14.13 20.55
CA TYR A 82 -7.07 14.90 19.40
C TYR A 82 -5.86 15.79 19.71
N ALA A 83 -4.90 15.79 18.80
CA ALA A 83 -3.66 16.55 18.95
C ALA A 83 -3.63 17.80 18.06
N PHE A 84 -3.94 18.97 18.64
CA PHE A 84 -3.88 20.26 17.93
C PHE A 84 -2.46 20.70 17.47
N GLY A 85 -1.41 20.05 17.99
CA GLY A 85 -0.02 20.42 17.74
C GLY A 85 0.96 19.41 18.34
N PHE A 86 2.23 19.82 18.45
CA PHE A 86 3.28 19.05 19.15
C PHE A 86 3.22 19.26 20.67
N THR A 87 2.02 19.27 21.21
CA THR A 87 1.71 19.46 22.62
C THR A 87 0.88 18.29 23.11
N LYS A 88 0.66 18.19 24.42
CA LYS A 88 -0.21 17.16 24.99
C LYS A 88 -1.57 17.17 24.27
N PRO A 89 -2.05 16.03 23.74
CA PRO A 89 -3.37 15.96 23.12
C PRO A 89 -4.46 16.23 24.16
N VAL A 90 -5.63 16.63 23.70
CA VAL A 90 -6.80 16.83 24.55
C VAL A 90 -7.79 15.69 24.32
N THR A 91 -8.54 15.33 25.36
CA THR A 91 -9.62 14.35 25.23
C THR A 91 -10.64 14.86 24.24
N ASP A 92 -10.94 14.02 23.25
CA ASP A 92 -12.06 14.26 22.36
C ASP A 92 -13.36 13.90 23.09
N ASN A 93 -14.26 14.87 23.17
CA ASN A 93 -15.54 14.75 23.86
C ASN A 93 -16.72 15.01 22.90
N THR A 94 -16.48 15.23 21.60
CA THR A 94 -17.57 15.47 20.64
C THR A 94 -18.27 14.18 20.25
N THR A 95 -17.50 13.12 20.02
CA THR A 95 -17.96 11.73 19.87
C THR A 95 -16.95 10.78 20.52
N THR A 96 -17.37 9.55 20.82
CA THR A 96 -16.44 8.48 21.24
C THR A 96 -16.29 7.57 20.05
N ASP A 97 -15.14 7.61 19.41
CA ASP A 97 -14.92 6.95 18.12
C ASP A 97 -13.98 5.74 18.25
N TRP A 98 -13.26 5.67 19.37
CA TRP A 98 -12.42 4.54 19.73
C TRP A 98 -13.04 3.72 20.88
N PHE A 99 -13.34 2.46 20.60
CA PHE A 99 -14.03 1.58 21.55
C PHE A 99 -13.08 0.48 22.04
N PRO A 100 -12.65 0.52 23.32
CA PRO A 100 -11.88 -0.56 23.92
C PRO A 100 -12.73 -1.82 24.02
N LEU A 101 -12.14 -2.98 23.70
CA LEU A 101 -12.80 -4.27 23.81
C LEU A 101 -12.24 -5.08 24.99
N GLN A 102 -10.92 -5.19 25.05
CA GLN A 102 -10.21 -5.89 26.11
C GLN A 102 -8.75 -5.49 26.11
N GLY A 103 -8.09 -5.66 27.25
CA GLY A 103 -6.67 -5.43 27.36
C GLY A 103 -6.08 -6.20 28.53
N ARG A 104 -4.77 -6.37 28.52
CA ARG A 104 -4.04 -7.01 29.60
C ARG A 104 -2.58 -6.60 29.62
N GLU A 105 -1.97 -6.74 30.77
CA GLU A 105 -0.53 -6.63 30.95
C GLU A 105 0.06 -7.96 31.39
N GLU A 106 1.08 -8.41 30.67
CA GLU A 106 1.73 -9.68 30.95
C GLU A 106 3.18 -9.65 30.45
N ASN A 107 4.11 -10.21 31.21
CA ASN A 107 5.52 -10.36 30.79
C ASN A 107 6.23 -9.05 30.37
N GLY A 108 5.82 -7.91 30.94
CA GLY A 108 6.37 -6.59 30.58
C GLY A 108 5.83 -6.02 29.27
N TRP A 109 4.66 -6.47 28.84
CA TRP A 109 3.93 -5.97 27.67
C TRP A 109 2.53 -5.53 28.06
N THR A 110 2.09 -4.43 27.46
CA THR A 110 0.70 -3.96 27.47
C THR A 110 0.09 -4.27 26.12
N ALA A 111 -1.03 -5.01 26.13
CA ALA A 111 -1.78 -5.38 24.95
C ALA A 111 -3.21 -4.87 25.05
N ILE A 112 -3.67 -4.13 24.05
CA ILE A 112 -5.05 -3.63 23.99
C ILE A 112 -5.66 -3.92 22.63
N GLN A 113 -6.87 -4.48 22.65
CA GLN A 113 -7.75 -4.64 21.51
C GLN A 113 -8.85 -3.58 21.56
N PHE A 114 -9.04 -2.87 20.46
CA PHE A 114 -10.03 -1.81 20.33
C PHE A 114 -10.54 -1.73 18.88
N LYS A 115 -11.68 -1.08 18.68
CA LYS A 115 -12.26 -0.85 17.35
C LYS A 115 -12.53 0.63 17.11
N ARG A 116 -12.56 1.03 15.84
CA ARG A 116 -12.86 2.39 15.38
C ARG A 116 -13.67 2.32 14.10
N LEU A 117 -14.58 3.26 13.88
CA LEU A 117 -15.23 3.42 12.57
C LEU A 117 -14.19 3.83 11.52
N LEU A 118 -14.43 3.47 10.26
CA LEU A 118 -13.55 3.90 9.15
C LEU A 118 -13.66 5.40 8.92
N ASP A 119 -14.87 5.95 9.01
CA ASP A 119 -15.16 7.38 8.96
C ASP A 119 -16.22 7.69 10.04
N THR A 120 -15.87 8.57 10.96
CA THR A 120 -16.68 8.95 12.13
C THR A 120 -17.55 10.17 11.82
N CYS A 121 -17.27 10.87 10.72
CA CYS A 121 -17.85 12.15 10.38
C CYS A 121 -17.62 13.23 11.49
N ASP A 122 -16.61 13.06 12.35
CA ASP A 122 -16.08 14.09 13.24
C ASP A 122 -15.01 14.92 12.51
N SER A 123 -15.10 16.24 12.65
CA SER A 123 -14.10 17.18 12.14
C SER A 123 -12.71 17.08 12.79
N MET A 124 -12.62 16.50 13.99
CA MET A 124 -11.36 16.24 14.69
C MET A 124 -10.78 14.86 14.35
N ASP A 125 -11.50 14.01 13.63
CA ASP A 125 -11.02 12.69 13.27
C ASP A 125 -10.39 12.62 11.88
N VAL A 126 -9.47 11.67 11.73
CA VAL A 126 -8.83 11.38 10.45
C VAL A 126 -9.51 10.15 9.83
N PRO A 127 -10.26 10.28 8.71
CA PRO A 127 -10.91 9.13 8.10
C PRO A 127 -9.88 8.12 7.58
N ILE A 128 -10.10 6.84 7.88
CA ILE A 128 -9.29 5.73 7.37
C ILE A 128 -9.78 5.42 5.96
N LYS A 129 -9.10 6.04 5.02
CA LYS A 129 -9.34 5.80 3.60
C LYS A 129 -8.69 4.51 3.18
N SER A 130 -9.18 3.94 2.08
CA SER A 130 -8.43 2.93 1.37
C SER A 130 -7.01 3.46 1.10
N GLY A 131 -6.04 2.55 0.99
CA GLY A 131 -4.64 2.88 0.74
C GLY A 131 -3.82 3.15 1.99
N SER A 132 -2.68 3.81 1.78
CA SER A 132 -1.71 4.11 2.82
C SER A 132 -2.22 5.15 3.80
N ASN A 133 -2.22 4.81 5.08
CA ASN A 133 -2.53 5.68 6.21
C ASN A 133 -1.25 5.86 7.04
N ILE A 134 -0.98 7.07 7.54
CA ILE A 134 0.17 7.25 8.43
C ILE A 134 -0.28 6.98 9.86
N VAL A 135 0.24 5.90 10.43
CA VAL A 135 0.00 5.48 11.80
C VAL A 135 1.14 5.99 12.67
N ILE A 136 0.80 6.65 13.76
CA ILE A 136 1.73 7.01 14.82
C ILE A 136 1.48 6.11 16.03
N PHE A 137 2.52 5.84 16.80
CA PHE A 137 2.36 5.20 18.11
C PHE A 137 3.29 5.84 19.12
N ALA A 138 2.89 5.76 20.39
CA ALA A 138 3.69 6.21 21.51
C ALA A 138 3.37 5.37 22.75
N TYR A 139 4.27 5.38 23.73
CA TYR A 139 4.03 4.70 25.00
C TYR A 139 4.75 5.36 26.18
N GLY A 140 4.15 5.23 27.35
CA GLY A 140 4.70 5.60 28.64
C GLY A 140 5.22 4.39 29.41
N LEU A 141 5.96 4.66 30.48
CA LEU A 141 6.47 3.64 31.40
C LEU A 141 5.60 3.48 32.67
N ILE A 142 4.62 4.38 32.85
CA ILE A 142 3.82 4.49 34.07
C ILE A 142 2.38 4.77 33.65
N ASP A 143 1.45 4.10 34.30
CA ASP A 143 0.02 4.29 34.09
C ASP A 143 -0.49 5.63 34.64
N PRO A 144 -1.49 6.24 33.97
CA PRO A 144 -2.13 7.47 34.40
C PRO A 144 -2.76 7.43 35.80
N ASP A 145 -3.12 6.25 36.31
CA ASP A 145 -3.71 6.07 37.64
C ASP A 145 -2.70 6.27 38.79
N MET A 146 -1.40 6.32 38.47
CA MET A 146 -0.31 6.57 39.42
C MET A 146 0.02 8.06 39.61
N PHE A 147 -0.62 8.97 38.86
CA PHE A 147 -0.43 10.42 39.00
C PHE A 147 -1.48 11.07 39.90
N GLU A 148 -1.21 12.30 40.35
CA GLU A 148 -2.14 13.09 41.16
C GLU A 148 -3.47 13.37 40.44
N THR A 149 -3.44 13.47 39.11
CA THR A 149 -4.63 13.66 38.27
C THR A 149 -4.91 12.38 37.50
N TYR A 150 -6.03 11.73 37.82
CA TYR A 150 -6.45 10.50 37.14
C TYR A 150 -6.63 10.72 35.63
N GLY A 151 -6.03 9.84 34.83
CA GLY A 151 -6.10 9.93 33.36
C GLY A 151 -5.12 10.94 32.76
N ASP A 152 -4.20 11.49 33.55
CA ASP A 152 -3.11 12.34 33.06
C ASP A 152 -2.02 11.50 32.37
N ILE A 153 -1.98 11.55 31.04
CA ILE A 153 -0.98 10.84 30.23
C ILE A 153 0.38 11.55 30.33
N SER A 154 1.38 10.83 30.83
CA SER A 154 2.77 11.31 30.91
C SER A 154 3.45 11.48 29.54
N TYR A 155 4.51 12.27 29.47
CA TYR A 155 5.24 12.48 28.21
C TYR A 155 5.97 11.21 27.74
N HIS A 156 5.85 10.88 26.45
CA HIS A 156 6.47 9.69 25.85
C HIS A 156 7.97 9.81 25.58
N GLU A 157 8.57 11.01 25.65
CA GLU A 157 9.97 11.24 25.26
C GLU A 157 10.29 10.65 23.87
N ASN A 158 11.33 9.82 23.75
CA ASN A 158 11.73 9.15 22.51
C ASN A 158 10.97 7.82 22.25
N ARG A 159 10.01 7.45 23.09
CA ARG A 159 9.20 6.22 22.97
C ARG A 159 8.01 6.42 22.02
N ARG A 160 8.32 6.81 20.78
CA ARG A 160 7.33 7.08 19.72
C ARG A 160 7.91 6.79 18.34
N ASN A 161 7.05 6.48 17.38
CA ASN A 161 7.43 6.42 15.97
C ASN A 161 6.22 6.61 15.05
N SER A 162 6.47 6.66 13.74
CA SER A 162 5.45 6.65 12.70
C SER A 162 5.75 5.60 11.62
N ARG A 163 4.68 5.09 11.01
CA ARG A 163 4.71 4.10 9.93
C ARG A 163 3.59 4.37 8.94
N MET A 164 3.89 4.26 7.65
CA MET A 164 2.88 4.25 6.61
C MET A 164 2.34 2.83 6.46
N ILE A 165 1.04 2.63 6.69
CA ILE A 165 0.39 1.31 6.72
C ILE A 165 -0.87 1.33 5.85
N PRO A 166 -1.08 0.35 4.97
CA PRO A 166 -2.32 0.21 4.21
C PRO A 166 -3.44 -0.35 5.10
N LEU A 167 -3.98 0.45 6.02
CA LEU A 167 -4.99 -0.01 6.97
C LEU A 167 -6.25 -0.54 6.30
N ARG A 168 -6.60 -0.02 5.12
CA ARG A 168 -7.75 -0.46 4.32
C ARG A 168 -7.32 -0.71 2.88
N THR A 169 -7.54 -1.92 2.36
CA THR A 169 -7.20 -2.27 0.98
C THR A 169 -8.31 -1.85 0.00
N TYR A 170 -7.95 -1.51 -1.24
CA TYR A 170 -8.90 -1.05 -2.29
C TYR A 170 -9.91 -2.10 -2.78
N ALA A 171 -9.67 -3.37 -2.49
CA ALA A 171 -10.55 -4.49 -2.78
C ALA A 171 -10.05 -5.70 -1.99
N ASN A 172 -10.94 -6.64 -1.67
CA ASN A 172 -10.51 -7.99 -1.33
C ASN A 172 -9.65 -8.50 -2.49
N PRO A 173 -8.35 -8.79 -2.27
CA PRO A 173 -7.54 -9.37 -3.31
C PRO A 173 -8.23 -10.67 -3.78
N PRO A 174 -8.29 -10.93 -5.09
CA PRO A 174 -8.89 -12.16 -5.60
C PRO A 174 -8.15 -13.38 -5.00
N SER A 175 -8.90 -14.45 -4.68
CA SER A 175 -8.27 -15.70 -4.24
C SER A 175 -7.34 -16.24 -5.32
N ASP A 176 -6.22 -16.84 -4.90
CA ASP A 176 -5.31 -17.56 -5.78
C ASP A 176 -6.04 -18.61 -6.64
N ASP A 177 -7.08 -19.25 -6.08
CA ASP A 177 -7.88 -20.28 -6.74
C ASP A 177 -8.50 -19.82 -8.06
N LYS A 178 -8.78 -18.51 -8.18
CA LYS A 178 -9.35 -17.91 -9.39
C LYS A 178 -8.43 -18.06 -10.59
N PHE A 179 -7.12 -18.15 -10.38
CA PHE A 179 -6.12 -18.13 -11.45
C PHE A 179 -5.44 -19.48 -11.70
N VAL A 180 -5.86 -20.55 -11.01
CA VAL A 180 -5.22 -21.88 -11.06
C VAL A 180 -5.24 -22.50 -12.45
N GLU A 181 -6.26 -22.20 -13.26
CA GLU A 181 -6.40 -22.75 -14.62
C GLU A 181 -5.61 -21.99 -15.70
N PHE A 182 -5.04 -20.83 -15.36
CA PHE A 182 -4.31 -20.00 -16.33
C PHE A 182 -2.82 -20.38 -16.37
N ASP A 183 -2.23 -20.25 -17.57
CA ASP A 183 -0.78 -20.33 -17.75
C ASP A 183 -0.11 -19.18 -16.96
N TYR A 184 1.18 -19.27 -16.66
CA TYR A 184 1.89 -18.18 -15.97
C TYR A 184 3.34 -18.00 -16.43
N VAL A 185 3.86 -16.81 -16.15
CA VAL A 185 5.28 -16.45 -16.32
C VAL A 185 5.79 -15.88 -15.02
N GLU A 186 6.99 -16.31 -14.60
CA GLU A 186 7.65 -15.78 -13.40
C GLU A 186 8.94 -15.07 -13.76
N PHE A 187 9.10 -13.89 -13.18
CA PHE A 187 10.35 -13.15 -13.12
C PHE A 187 10.79 -13.19 -11.66
N ARG A 188 11.63 -14.17 -11.30
CA ARG A 188 12.02 -14.43 -9.91
C ARG A 188 13.47 -14.82 -9.78
N LEU A 189 14.08 -14.41 -8.68
CA LEU A 189 15.42 -14.87 -8.34
C LEU A 189 15.37 -16.36 -7.95
N ASP A 190 16.54 -16.98 -8.03
CA ASP A 190 16.74 -18.37 -7.62
C ASP A 190 17.84 -18.44 -6.57
N ASN A 191 17.44 -18.67 -5.32
CA ASN A 191 18.33 -18.88 -4.18
C ASN A 191 19.42 -17.79 -4.03
N TYR A 192 19.06 -16.54 -4.33
CA TYR A 192 19.94 -15.39 -4.27
C TYR A 192 20.45 -15.17 -2.85
N ARG A 193 21.75 -14.88 -2.70
CA ARG A 193 22.33 -14.58 -1.38
C ARG A 193 22.20 -13.09 -1.12
N VAL A 194 21.25 -12.71 -0.27
CA VAL A 194 21.07 -11.30 0.12
C VAL A 194 22.28 -10.83 0.93
N PRO A 195 22.97 -9.74 0.52
CA PRO A 195 24.06 -9.15 1.28
C PRO A 195 23.63 -8.68 2.67
N SER A 196 24.55 -8.74 3.63
CA SER A 196 24.35 -8.20 4.98
C SER A 196 24.70 -6.70 5.03
N THR A 197 24.13 -5.93 4.11
CA THR A 197 24.28 -4.47 4.02
C THR A 197 22.92 -3.80 4.15
N ASP A 198 22.91 -2.56 4.63
CA ASP A 198 21.69 -1.82 4.99
C ASP A 198 20.66 -1.77 3.85
N THR A 199 21.08 -1.39 2.65
CA THR A 199 20.24 -1.39 1.44
C THR A 199 20.93 -2.17 0.33
N THR A 200 20.16 -2.94 -0.43
CA THR A 200 20.65 -3.66 -1.62
C THR A 200 19.63 -3.55 -2.74
N TYR A 201 20.08 -3.16 -3.94
CA TYR A 201 19.30 -3.26 -5.17
C TYR A 201 19.93 -4.32 -6.06
N HIS A 202 19.20 -5.40 -6.29
CA HIS A 202 19.65 -6.49 -7.14
C HIS A 202 18.85 -6.53 -8.44
N CYS A 203 19.54 -6.73 -9.55
CA CYS A 203 19.01 -6.62 -10.90
C CYS A 203 19.27 -7.91 -11.68
N LYS A 204 18.23 -8.46 -12.32
CA LYS A 204 18.33 -9.65 -13.15
C LYS A 204 17.52 -9.52 -14.43
N ILE A 205 18.12 -9.90 -15.55
CA ILE A 205 17.48 -9.95 -16.86
C ILE A 205 16.83 -11.31 -17.10
N PHE A 206 15.61 -11.28 -17.61
CA PHE A 206 14.87 -12.43 -18.08
C PHE A 206 14.53 -12.26 -19.55
N LYS A 207 14.62 -13.36 -20.29
CA LYS A 207 14.10 -13.41 -21.66
C LYS A 207 12.58 -13.54 -21.65
N ALA A 208 11.92 -12.90 -22.61
CA ALA A 208 10.51 -13.10 -22.86
C ALA A 208 10.19 -14.59 -23.11
N PRO A 209 9.02 -15.10 -22.66
CA PRO A 209 8.68 -16.50 -22.78
C PRO A 209 8.61 -16.95 -24.24
N SER A 210 9.57 -17.77 -24.67
CA SER A 210 9.71 -18.22 -26.06
C SER A 210 8.60 -19.19 -26.50
N HIS A 211 7.92 -19.83 -25.56
CA HIS A 211 6.81 -20.75 -25.83
C HIS A 211 5.50 -20.03 -26.21
N PHE A 212 5.41 -18.71 -26.01
CA PHE A 212 4.31 -17.91 -26.52
C PHE A 212 4.61 -17.48 -27.95
N LEU A 213 4.19 -18.31 -28.92
CA LEU A 213 4.39 -18.05 -30.35
C LEU A 213 3.54 -16.89 -30.89
N THR A 214 2.46 -16.53 -30.20
CA THR A 214 1.57 -15.42 -30.54
C THR A 214 1.36 -14.54 -29.32
N LYS A 215 1.04 -13.26 -29.52
CA LYS A 215 0.70 -12.33 -28.44
C LYS A 215 -0.31 -12.95 -27.46
N ARG A 216 -0.04 -12.78 -26.17
CA ARG A 216 -0.93 -13.14 -25.06
C ARG A 216 -1.19 -11.92 -24.19
N HIS A 217 -2.16 -12.06 -23.29
CA HIS A 217 -2.44 -11.07 -22.27
C HIS A 217 -2.24 -11.67 -20.89
N ALA A 218 -1.41 -11.02 -20.08
CA ALA A 218 -1.50 -11.21 -18.65
C ALA A 218 -2.76 -10.51 -18.13
N ILE A 219 -3.54 -11.20 -17.31
CA ILE A 219 -4.83 -10.73 -16.76
C ILE A 219 -4.75 -10.44 -15.26
N ALA A 220 -3.67 -10.86 -14.62
CA ALA A 220 -3.37 -10.56 -13.23
C ALA A 220 -1.86 -10.64 -12.99
N ARG A 221 -1.39 -9.95 -11.95
CA ARG A 221 -0.04 -10.10 -11.40
C ARG A 221 -0.10 -10.61 -9.96
N LYS A 222 0.88 -11.41 -9.56
CA LYS A 222 1.10 -11.85 -8.20
C LYS A 222 2.54 -11.64 -7.76
N VAL A 223 2.73 -11.13 -6.56
CA VAL A 223 4.05 -11.02 -5.92
C VAL A 223 4.34 -12.32 -5.18
N LEU A 224 5.55 -12.82 -5.39
CA LEU A 224 6.07 -14.02 -4.78
C LEU A 224 7.17 -13.57 -3.82
N ILE A 225 6.89 -13.53 -2.53
CA ILE A 225 7.89 -13.23 -1.50
C ILE A 225 8.29 -14.56 -0.85
N ASP A 226 9.60 -14.78 -0.73
CA ASP A 226 10.10 -15.90 0.08
C ASP A 226 9.58 -15.74 1.51
N LYS A 227 8.97 -16.80 2.04
CA LYS A 227 8.31 -16.78 3.36
C LYS A 227 9.26 -16.34 4.47
N THR A 228 10.56 -16.54 4.31
CA THR A 228 11.53 -16.11 5.32
C THR A 228 11.96 -14.66 5.16
N ASN A 229 11.59 -13.92 4.11
CA ASN A 229 12.16 -12.60 3.78
C ASN A 229 11.12 -11.48 3.62
N HIS A 230 9.91 -11.65 4.18
CA HIS A 230 8.93 -10.57 4.25
C HIS A 230 9.45 -9.33 5.00
N ASP A 231 10.43 -9.50 5.88
CA ASP A 231 11.14 -8.44 6.61
C ASP A 231 12.18 -7.70 5.75
N LEU A 232 12.65 -8.29 4.64
CA LEU A 232 13.73 -7.73 3.83
C LEU A 232 13.24 -7.14 2.51
N VAL A 233 12.30 -7.79 1.84
CA VAL A 233 11.86 -7.38 0.49
C VAL A 233 11.00 -6.12 0.60
N HIS A 234 11.58 -4.97 0.21
CA HIS A 234 10.92 -3.67 0.36
C HIS A 234 10.12 -3.28 -0.89
N HIS A 235 10.68 -3.49 -2.09
CA HIS A 235 9.94 -3.29 -3.34
C HIS A 235 10.52 -4.13 -4.49
N MET A 236 9.69 -4.38 -5.50
CA MET A 236 10.05 -5.05 -6.74
C MET A 236 9.55 -4.26 -7.94
N LEU A 237 10.36 -4.17 -8.97
CA LEU A 237 10.04 -3.50 -10.23
C LEU A 237 10.35 -4.44 -11.39
N ILE A 238 9.47 -4.47 -12.39
CA ILE A 238 9.80 -5.04 -13.70
C ILE A 238 9.85 -3.91 -14.70
N PHE A 239 10.89 -3.89 -15.52
CA PHE A 239 11.03 -3.01 -16.66
C PHE A 239 11.12 -3.79 -17.96
N GLU A 240 10.75 -3.13 -19.05
CA GLU A 240 10.88 -3.59 -20.42
C GLU A 240 12.15 -3.00 -21.03
N CYS A 241 13.04 -3.86 -21.51
CA CYS A 241 14.21 -3.41 -22.25
C CYS A 241 13.82 -2.88 -23.64
N ASP A 242 14.58 -1.88 -24.11
CA ASP A 242 14.48 -1.42 -25.49
C ASP A 242 14.56 -2.62 -26.48
N PRO A 243 13.62 -2.74 -27.45
CA PRO A 243 13.58 -3.86 -28.40
C PRO A 243 14.84 -4.09 -29.23
N SER A 244 15.69 -3.06 -29.37
CA SER A 244 16.97 -3.13 -30.10
C SER A 244 18.06 -3.87 -29.32
N ILE A 245 17.93 -4.02 -28.01
CA ILE A 245 18.91 -4.70 -27.18
C ILE A 245 18.84 -6.21 -27.38
N VAL A 246 20.02 -6.82 -27.46
CA VAL A 246 20.20 -8.26 -27.55
C VAL A 246 21.28 -8.68 -26.55
N PHE A 247 20.92 -9.54 -25.61
CA PHE A 247 21.85 -10.18 -24.69
C PHE A 247 22.25 -11.56 -25.20
N ASP A 248 23.32 -12.13 -24.64
CA ASP A 248 23.60 -13.56 -24.77
C ASP A 248 22.67 -14.33 -23.84
N ASP A 249 21.76 -15.13 -24.42
CA ASP A 249 20.78 -15.92 -23.67
C ASP A 249 21.43 -16.89 -22.66
N ASN A 250 22.68 -17.28 -22.86
CA ASN A 250 23.40 -18.18 -21.96
C ASN A 250 24.04 -17.45 -20.77
N ASN A 251 24.09 -16.12 -20.82
CA ASN A 251 24.74 -15.28 -19.81
C ASN A 251 23.99 -13.96 -19.64
N LEU A 252 22.71 -14.06 -19.28
CA LEU A 252 21.89 -12.89 -18.99
C LEU A 252 22.41 -12.16 -17.73
N PRO A 253 22.44 -10.82 -17.73
CA PRO A 253 22.89 -10.05 -16.58
C PRO A 253 22.13 -10.37 -15.28
N ASP A 254 22.87 -10.60 -14.20
CA ASP A 254 22.39 -10.97 -12.86
C ASP A 254 23.43 -10.51 -11.82
N ASP A 255 23.24 -9.32 -11.24
CA ASP A 255 24.17 -8.71 -10.28
C ASP A 255 23.50 -7.54 -9.54
N LEU A 256 24.21 -6.88 -8.63
CA LEU A 256 23.84 -5.58 -8.08
C LEU A 256 23.54 -4.60 -9.21
N CYS A 257 22.43 -3.85 -9.07
CA CYS A 257 22.00 -2.91 -10.09
C CYS A 257 23.09 -1.89 -10.43
N ASP A 258 23.84 -1.42 -9.42
CA ASP A 258 24.94 -0.46 -9.59
C ASP A 258 26.05 -0.96 -10.53
N ASN A 259 26.39 -2.24 -10.47
CA ASN A 259 27.39 -2.85 -11.35
C ASN A 259 26.90 -2.94 -12.79
N LEU A 260 25.58 -2.99 -12.99
CA LEU A 260 24.93 -3.19 -14.28
C LEU A 260 24.39 -1.89 -14.89
N LEU A 261 24.46 -0.76 -14.18
CA LEU A 261 23.80 0.49 -14.59
C LEU A 261 24.12 0.87 -16.03
N GLN A 262 25.38 0.82 -16.44
CA GLN A 262 25.78 1.21 -17.79
C GLN A 262 25.24 0.24 -18.85
N GLN A 263 25.27 -1.07 -18.57
CA GLN A 263 24.77 -2.10 -19.48
C GLN A 263 23.24 -2.07 -19.59
N LEU A 264 22.55 -1.73 -18.51
CA LEU A 264 21.10 -1.81 -18.37
C LEU A 264 20.37 -0.46 -18.52
N GLN A 265 21.08 0.64 -18.82
CA GLN A 265 20.45 1.95 -19.09
C GLN A 265 19.22 1.84 -20.03
N PRO A 266 19.27 1.10 -21.16
CA PRO A 266 18.11 0.99 -22.06
C PRO A 266 16.93 0.20 -21.50
N CYS A 267 17.09 -0.44 -20.33
CA CYS A 267 16.04 -1.19 -19.66
C CYS A 267 15.35 -0.40 -18.55
N PHE A 268 15.93 0.68 -18.02
CA PHE A 268 15.33 1.44 -16.92
C PHE A 268 14.27 2.48 -17.34
N VAL A 269 13.90 2.52 -18.62
CA VAL A 269 13.03 3.57 -19.17
C VAL A 269 11.56 3.20 -19.09
N ASN A 270 11.21 1.95 -19.42
CA ASN A 270 9.83 1.50 -19.55
C ASN A 270 9.47 0.58 -18.39
N SER A 271 8.74 1.09 -17.39
CA SER A 271 8.24 0.24 -16.31
C SER A 271 7.09 -0.64 -16.81
N ALA A 272 7.13 -1.94 -16.49
CA ALA A 272 6.11 -2.93 -16.80
C ALA A 272 5.27 -3.32 -15.58
N THR A 273 5.78 -3.15 -14.36
CA THR A 273 4.97 -3.19 -13.12
C THR A 273 5.83 -2.82 -11.92
N GLY A 274 5.15 -2.60 -10.78
CA GLY A 274 5.78 -2.39 -9.49
C GLY A 274 4.96 -2.94 -8.33
N TRP A 275 5.66 -3.33 -7.28
CA TRP A 275 5.12 -3.61 -5.96
C TRP A 275 6.05 -3.03 -4.91
N ALA A 276 5.46 -2.54 -3.82
CA ALA A 276 6.18 -2.13 -2.62
C ALA A 276 5.42 -2.65 -1.41
N VAL A 277 6.09 -2.70 -0.26
CA VAL A 277 5.48 -3.06 1.02
C VAL A 277 4.14 -2.34 1.22
N GLY A 278 3.12 -3.11 1.57
CA GLY A 278 1.74 -2.65 1.72
C GLY A 278 0.88 -2.64 0.45
N GLY A 279 1.46 -2.94 -0.72
CA GLY A 279 0.69 -3.23 -1.92
C GLY A 279 0.05 -4.62 -1.88
N ASN A 280 -1.08 -4.79 -2.57
CA ASN A 280 -1.71 -6.11 -2.72
C ASN A 280 -0.74 -7.09 -3.40
N ASP A 281 -0.63 -8.28 -2.84
CA ASP A 281 0.18 -9.37 -3.42
C ASP A 281 -0.38 -9.78 -4.77
N ILE A 282 -1.70 -9.87 -4.92
CA ILE A 282 -2.37 -10.19 -6.18
C ILE A 282 -3.25 -9.03 -6.65
N VAL A 283 -3.11 -8.70 -7.92
CA VAL A 283 -3.87 -7.66 -8.61
C VAL A 283 -4.39 -8.22 -9.91
N GLU A 284 -5.71 -8.36 -9.98
CA GLU A 284 -6.43 -8.62 -11.24
C GLU A 284 -6.58 -7.34 -12.04
N PHE A 285 -6.45 -7.44 -13.35
CA PHE A 285 -6.67 -6.34 -14.28
C PHE A 285 -8.14 -6.30 -14.71
N PRO A 286 -8.67 -5.12 -15.09
CA PRO A 286 -10.03 -5.00 -15.61
C PRO A 286 -10.32 -5.95 -16.78
N ASP A 287 -11.56 -6.41 -16.92
CA ASP A 287 -11.93 -7.44 -17.88
C ASP A 287 -11.62 -7.09 -19.34
N GLU A 288 -11.62 -5.81 -19.69
CA GLU A 288 -11.35 -5.31 -21.04
C GLU A 288 -9.86 -5.10 -21.32
N ILE A 289 -8.98 -5.25 -20.32
CA ILE A 289 -7.57 -4.86 -20.40
C ILE A 289 -6.67 -6.06 -20.07
N GLY A 290 -5.60 -6.22 -20.84
CA GLY A 290 -4.58 -7.23 -20.56
C GLY A 290 -3.18 -6.71 -20.87
N TYR A 291 -2.19 -7.09 -20.06
CA TYR A 291 -0.81 -6.70 -20.29
C TYR A 291 -0.20 -7.56 -21.41
N PRO A 292 0.27 -6.96 -22.51
CA PRO A 292 0.77 -7.70 -23.66
C PRO A 292 2.10 -8.40 -23.36
N ILE A 293 2.18 -9.70 -23.69
CA ILE A 293 3.40 -10.50 -23.52
C ILE A 293 3.51 -11.59 -24.59
N GLY A 294 4.74 -11.87 -25.04
CA GLY A 294 5.05 -12.94 -25.98
C GLY A 294 4.62 -12.70 -27.43
N GLY A 295 4.96 -13.65 -28.31
CA GLY A 295 4.69 -13.63 -29.75
C GLY A 295 5.32 -12.44 -30.46
N ASP A 296 4.53 -11.77 -31.31
CA ASP A 296 4.94 -10.57 -32.05
C ASP A 296 5.08 -9.32 -31.18
N PHE A 297 4.92 -9.45 -29.84
CA PHE A 297 5.18 -8.34 -28.94
C PHE A 297 6.66 -7.99 -28.93
N VAL A 298 6.96 -6.71 -29.08
CA VAL A 298 8.30 -6.22 -29.41
C VAL A 298 9.32 -6.39 -28.28
N ILE A 299 8.87 -6.60 -27.04
CA ILE A 299 9.73 -6.70 -25.86
C ILE A 299 10.32 -8.11 -25.76
N LYS A 300 11.66 -8.17 -25.83
CA LYS A 300 12.44 -9.42 -25.78
C LYS A 300 12.99 -9.75 -24.41
N TYR A 301 13.25 -8.72 -23.60
CA TYR A 301 13.90 -8.85 -22.30
C TYR A 301 13.19 -8.00 -21.26
N TYR A 302 13.12 -8.55 -20.06
CA TYR A 302 12.55 -7.93 -18.88
C TYR A 302 13.62 -7.83 -17.80
N LEU A 303 13.74 -6.67 -17.19
CA LEU A 303 14.61 -6.45 -16.03
C LEU A 303 13.77 -6.49 -14.77
N ILE A 304 14.06 -7.41 -13.84
CA ILE A 304 13.56 -7.28 -12.48
C ILE A 304 14.59 -6.54 -11.62
N GLN A 305 14.13 -5.58 -10.83
CA GLN A 305 14.90 -4.97 -9.75
C GLN A 305 14.19 -5.29 -8.43
N ILE A 306 14.92 -5.87 -7.48
CA ILE A 306 14.44 -6.11 -6.11
C ILE A 306 15.28 -5.27 -5.15
N HIS A 307 14.60 -4.45 -4.35
CA HIS A 307 15.19 -3.71 -3.25
C HIS A 307 14.99 -4.45 -1.94
N TYR A 308 16.11 -4.77 -1.28
CA TYR A 308 16.16 -5.32 0.06
C TYR A 308 16.54 -4.22 1.05
N ASP A 309 15.72 -4.05 2.09
CA ASP A 309 15.98 -3.20 3.25
C ASP A 309 16.37 -4.12 4.42
N ASN A 310 17.63 -4.07 4.85
CA ASN A 310 18.21 -4.95 5.88
C ASN A 310 18.88 -4.13 7.00
N PRO A 311 18.11 -3.31 7.74
CA PRO A 311 18.64 -2.41 8.77
C PRO A 311 19.29 -3.16 9.94
N ARG A 312 18.94 -4.43 10.14
CA ARG A 312 19.53 -5.32 11.15
C ARG A 312 20.83 -6.00 10.67
N LEU A 313 21.25 -5.76 9.42
CA LEU A 313 22.45 -6.33 8.79
C LEU A 313 22.50 -7.87 8.92
N THR A 314 21.34 -8.52 8.82
CA THR A 314 21.25 -9.98 8.95
C THR A 314 22.01 -10.66 7.83
N SER A 315 22.69 -11.76 8.14
CA SER A 315 23.52 -12.51 7.20
C SER A 315 22.93 -13.88 6.90
N ASN A 316 23.49 -14.56 5.89
CA ASN A 316 23.09 -15.91 5.45
C ASN A 316 21.62 -16.05 5.05
N ARG A 317 21.02 -14.96 4.58
CA ARG A 317 19.67 -14.93 4.03
C ARG A 317 19.70 -15.35 2.56
N ARG A 318 18.76 -16.20 2.17
CA ARG A 318 18.56 -16.67 0.80
C ARG A 318 17.18 -16.24 0.34
N ASP A 319 17.07 -15.77 -0.88
CA ASP A 319 15.83 -15.25 -1.43
C ASP A 319 15.53 -15.81 -2.82
N SER A 320 14.28 -16.21 -3.03
CA SER A 320 13.76 -16.63 -4.33
C SER A 320 12.49 -15.85 -4.70
N SER A 321 12.46 -14.57 -4.33
CA SER A 321 11.31 -13.69 -4.53
C SER A 321 11.23 -13.16 -5.98
N GLY A 322 10.05 -12.68 -6.38
CA GLY A 322 9.80 -12.15 -7.72
C GLY A 322 8.34 -11.83 -7.98
N ILE A 323 7.99 -11.68 -9.27
CA ILE A 323 6.63 -11.40 -9.72
C ILE A 323 6.20 -12.44 -10.76
N ARG A 324 4.96 -12.89 -10.63
CA ARG A 324 4.26 -13.77 -11.57
C ARG A 324 3.19 -12.99 -12.32
N TYR A 325 3.05 -13.25 -13.61
CA TYR A 325 1.88 -12.88 -14.40
C TYR A 325 1.04 -14.12 -14.74
N TYR A 326 -0.27 -14.02 -14.58
CA TYR A 326 -1.23 -15.04 -15.04
C TYR A 326 -1.67 -14.72 -16.46
N ILE A 327 -1.52 -15.67 -17.38
CA ILE A 327 -1.60 -15.50 -18.81
C ILE A 327 -2.87 -16.15 -19.36
N ASP A 328 -3.61 -15.38 -20.15
CA ASP A 328 -4.78 -15.83 -20.89
C ASP A 328 -4.47 -15.88 -22.40
N LYS A 329 -5.02 -16.88 -23.08
CA LYS A 329 -4.99 -16.97 -24.55
C LYS A 329 -6.00 -16.06 -25.19
N LYS A 330 -7.09 -15.73 -24.48
CA LYS A 330 -8.10 -14.77 -24.92
C LYS A 330 -7.57 -13.35 -24.74
N LEU A 331 -7.31 -12.70 -25.87
CA LEU A 331 -6.95 -11.29 -25.88
C LEU A 331 -8.14 -10.44 -25.42
N ARG A 332 -7.83 -9.49 -24.53
CA ARG A 332 -8.74 -8.44 -24.09
C ARG A 332 -8.75 -7.32 -25.12
N ARG A 333 -9.71 -6.40 -24.97
CA ARG A 333 -9.97 -5.34 -25.95
C ARG A 333 -8.82 -4.34 -26.04
N TYR A 334 -8.15 -4.07 -24.93
CA TYR A 334 -7.10 -3.07 -24.81
C TYR A 334 -5.82 -3.65 -24.19
N ASP A 335 -4.67 -3.11 -24.60
CA ASP A 335 -3.39 -3.41 -23.98
C ASP A 335 -3.19 -2.54 -22.74
N LEU A 336 -2.75 -3.15 -21.64
CA LEU A 336 -2.30 -2.42 -20.46
C LEU A 336 -0.95 -1.76 -20.76
N GLY A 337 -0.84 -0.47 -20.43
CA GLY A 337 0.43 0.24 -20.37
C GLY A 337 0.61 0.88 -18.99
N TYR A 338 1.86 1.13 -18.61
CA TYR A 338 2.19 1.83 -17.38
C TYR A 338 2.74 3.21 -17.71
N LEU A 339 2.31 4.19 -16.93
CA LEU A 339 2.76 5.56 -17.06
C LEU A 339 3.35 5.97 -15.71
N THR A 340 4.66 6.27 -15.72
CA THR A 340 5.39 6.68 -14.52
C THR A 340 5.60 8.19 -14.54
N PHE A 341 5.32 8.84 -13.42
CA PHE A 341 5.56 10.26 -13.23
C PHE A 341 6.47 10.47 -12.02
N GLY A 342 7.32 11.48 -12.11
CA GLY A 342 8.27 11.81 -11.07
C GLY A 342 9.49 12.46 -11.70
N THR A 343 10.58 12.46 -10.96
CA THR A 343 11.86 12.96 -11.46
C THR A 343 12.79 11.81 -11.74
N GLY A 344 13.72 12.01 -12.68
CA GLY A 344 14.70 10.97 -13.00
C GLY A 344 15.55 10.62 -11.79
N PHE A 345 16.18 9.44 -11.79
CA PHE A 345 17.04 8.94 -10.71
C PHE A 345 18.32 9.75 -10.45
N SER A 346 18.44 10.97 -10.99
CA SER A 346 19.57 11.85 -10.76
C SER A 346 19.44 12.61 -9.45
N ILE A 347 20.55 12.71 -8.72
CA ILE A 347 20.70 13.58 -7.54
C ILE A 347 20.43 15.06 -7.85
N ASP A 348 20.49 15.45 -9.12
CA ASP A 348 20.24 16.82 -9.58
C ASP A 348 18.76 17.07 -9.94
N SER A 349 17.90 16.07 -9.79
CA SER A 349 16.53 16.12 -10.32
C SER A 349 15.57 16.93 -9.42
N ILE A 350 15.60 16.67 -8.11
CA ILE A 350 14.94 17.49 -7.08
C ILE A 350 15.91 17.63 -5.92
N VAL A 351 16.34 18.86 -5.65
CA VAL A 351 17.11 19.18 -4.44
C VAL A 351 16.18 19.89 -3.47
N ILE A 352 15.99 19.30 -2.29
CA ILE A 352 15.26 19.91 -1.18
C ILE A 352 16.29 20.60 -0.27
N PRO A 353 16.35 21.94 -0.24
CA PRO A 353 17.27 22.64 0.65
C PRO A 353 17.02 22.29 2.13
N PRO A 354 18.07 22.17 2.96
CA PRO A 354 17.91 21.95 4.39
C PRO A 354 17.03 23.02 5.03
N LYS A 355 16.21 22.64 6.02
CA LYS A 355 15.27 23.50 6.77
C LYS A 355 14.08 24.05 5.96
N MET A 356 13.86 23.56 4.74
CA MET A 356 12.68 23.93 3.96
C MET A 356 11.47 23.14 4.46
N ASN A 357 10.46 23.85 5.00
CA ASN A 357 9.28 23.21 5.59
C ASN A 357 8.28 22.69 4.55
N LYS A 358 8.34 23.18 3.31
CA LYS A 358 7.48 22.74 2.20
C LYS A 358 8.13 23.10 0.85
N ILE A 359 8.06 22.18 -0.11
CA ILE A 359 8.37 22.43 -1.52
C ILE A 359 7.19 22.00 -2.36
N ASN A 360 6.76 22.88 -3.27
CA ASN A 360 5.73 22.56 -4.25
C ASN A 360 6.40 22.15 -5.56
N ILE A 361 6.26 20.88 -5.94
CA ILE A 361 6.69 20.38 -7.24
C ILE A 361 5.47 20.47 -8.17
N ASN A 362 5.55 21.32 -9.20
CA ASN A 362 4.46 21.53 -10.14
C ASN A 362 4.63 20.67 -11.40
N TYR A 363 3.59 19.92 -11.74
CA TYR A 363 3.51 19.08 -12.93
C TYR A 363 2.62 19.67 -14.04
N GLU A 364 2.45 21.00 -14.11
CA GLU A 364 1.49 21.65 -15.02
C GLU A 364 1.73 21.28 -16.50
N TYR A 365 2.98 21.16 -16.93
CA TYR A 365 3.30 20.69 -18.29
C TYR A 365 2.72 19.30 -18.56
N LEU A 366 2.88 18.38 -17.61
CA LEU A 366 2.33 17.04 -17.70
C LEU A 366 0.81 17.06 -17.71
N LYS A 367 0.19 17.88 -16.85
CA LYS A 367 -1.27 18.06 -16.83
C LYS A 367 -1.79 18.51 -18.20
N GLN A 368 -1.15 19.51 -18.81
CA GLN A 368 -1.51 19.98 -20.16
C GLN A 368 -1.28 18.90 -21.22
N LEU A 369 -0.18 18.15 -21.14
CA LEU A 369 0.09 17.01 -22.03
C LEU A 369 -1.02 15.95 -21.91
N LEU A 370 -1.36 15.52 -20.70
CA LEU A 370 -2.37 14.50 -20.45
C LEU A 370 -3.75 14.94 -20.97
N LEU A 371 -4.14 16.20 -20.73
CA LEU A 371 -5.39 16.79 -21.22
C LEU A 371 -5.43 16.88 -22.75
N SER A 372 -4.28 16.96 -23.42
CA SER A 372 -4.18 17.03 -24.88
C SER A 372 -4.34 15.67 -25.59
N ILE A 373 -4.23 14.54 -24.86
CA ILE A 373 -4.39 13.20 -25.43
C ILE A 373 -5.87 13.00 -25.82
N LYS A 374 -6.14 12.81 -27.12
CA LYS A 374 -7.49 12.49 -27.62
C LYS A 374 -7.96 11.15 -27.06
N ARG A 375 -9.15 11.13 -26.45
CA ARG A 375 -9.75 9.95 -25.79
C ARG A 375 -11.17 9.73 -26.29
N THR A 376 -11.66 8.48 -26.22
CA THR A 376 -13.10 8.20 -26.32
C THR A 376 -13.80 8.70 -25.03
N ALA A 377 -15.10 8.99 -25.10
CA ALA A 377 -15.85 9.49 -23.93
C ALA A 377 -15.81 8.51 -22.74
N GLU A 378 -15.92 7.20 -22.99
CA GLU A 378 -15.77 6.12 -22.00
C GLU A 378 -14.37 6.08 -21.36
N LEU A 379 -13.30 6.20 -22.15
CA LEU A 379 -11.93 6.26 -21.62
C LEU A 379 -11.71 7.54 -20.81
N ALA A 380 -12.33 8.66 -21.19
CA ALA A 380 -12.21 9.90 -20.44
C ALA A 380 -12.86 9.77 -19.05
N GLU A 381 -14.00 9.10 -18.94
CA GLU A 381 -14.71 8.85 -17.68
C GLU A 381 -13.95 7.85 -16.78
N GLN A 382 -13.47 6.72 -17.33
CA GLN A 382 -12.62 5.76 -16.60
C GLN A 382 -11.27 6.34 -16.20
N TRP A 383 -10.67 7.21 -17.04
CA TRP A 383 -9.45 7.93 -16.67
C TRP A 383 -9.70 8.98 -15.60
N GLN A 384 -10.86 9.65 -15.63
CA GLN A 384 -11.24 10.60 -14.60
C GLN A 384 -11.50 9.89 -13.28
N GLU A 385 -12.14 8.72 -13.31
CA GLU A 385 -12.32 7.85 -12.15
C GLU A 385 -10.98 7.31 -11.65
N PHE A 386 -10.10 6.82 -12.53
CA PHE A 386 -8.72 6.46 -12.18
C PHE A 386 -7.98 7.64 -11.56
N TYR A 387 -8.11 8.86 -12.09
CA TYR A 387 -7.46 10.07 -11.58
C TYR A 387 -8.02 10.49 -10.21
N ASN A 388 -9.35 10.42 -10.04
CA ASN A 388 -10.03 10.73 -8.78
C ASN A 388 -9.77 9.67 -7.70
N ASN A 389 -9.57 8.42 -8.12
CA ASN A 389 -9.28 7.27 -7.27
C ASN A 389 -7.79 6.90 -7.28
N ALA A 390 -6.90 7.72 -7.89
CA ALA A 390 -5.46 7.46 -8.05
C ALA A 390 -4.75 7.61 -6.71
N THR A 391 -4.97 6.61 -5.88
CA THR A 391 -4.36 6.38 -4.59
C THR A 391 -3.40 5.20 -4.66
N ARG A 392 -3.31 4.55 -5.82
CA ARG A 392 -2.17 3.72 -6.22
C ARG A 392 -1.10 4.57 -6.90
N LEU A 393 -0.68 5.65 -6.22
CA LEU A 393 0.63 6.23 -6.49
C LEU A 393 1.62 5.38 -5.70
N VAL A 394 2.32 4.47 -6.38
CA VAL A 394 3.53 3.89 -5.79
C VAL A 394 4.58 4.99 -5.87
N VAL A 395 4.75 5.73 -4.77
CA VAL A 395 5.84 6.69 -4.64
C VAL A 395 7.13 5.89 -4.49
N PHE A 396 7.98 5.95 -5.51
CA PHE A 396 9.38 5.53 -5.39
C PHE A 396 10.18 6.73 -4.92
N GLY A 397 10.69 6.66 -3.68
CA GLY A 397 11.54 7.71 -3.13
C GLY A 397 12.04 7.36 -1.74
N ARG A 398 13.33 7.60 -1.49
CA ARG A 398 13.92 7.56 -0.15
C ARG A 398 13.54 8.86 0.54
N ALA A 399 12.39 8.88 1.20
CA ALA A 399 11.92 10.00 1.99
C ALA A 399 11.80 9.54 3.44
N GLU A 400 12.95 9.34 4.10
CA GLU A 400 12.96 9.30 5.55
C GLU A 400 12.43 10.66 6.04
N HIS A 401 11.27 10.65 6.70
CA HIS A 401 10.70 11.79 7.42
C HIS A 401 10.16 12.98 6.58
N LEU A 402 9.80 12.79 5.31
CA LEU A 402 9.14 13.85 4.53
C LEU A 402 7.67 13.52 4.27
N ASP A 403 6.80 14.42 4.69
CA ASP A 403 5.38 14.43 4.31
C ASP A 403 5.25 14.72 2.81
N SER A 404 4.74 13.75 2.05
CA SER A 404 4.27 14.00 0.70
C SER A 404 2.77 14.30 0.74
N ASP A 405 2.41 15.58 0.76
CA ASP A 405 1.07 16.01 0.36
C ASP A 405 0.92 15.71 -1.14
N ILE A 406 0.23 14.61 -1.46
CA ILE A 406 -0.19 14.32 -2.83
C ILE A 406 -1.26 15.36 -3.19
N LEU A 407 -1.04 16.05 -4.31
CA LEU A 407 -1.92 17.03 -4.98
C LEU A 407 -3.26 17.27 -4.27
N GLU A 408 -3.50 18.52 -3.83
CA GLU A 408 -4.88 18.97 -3.59
C GLU A 408 -5.73 18.52 -4.78
N ASN A 409 -6.86 17.85 -4.50
CA ASN A 409 -7.81 17.39 -5.50
C ASN A 409 -7.94 18.46 -6.60
N LEU A 410 -7.60 18.12 -7.85
CA LEU A 410 -8.01 18.96 -8.96
C LEU A 410 -9.54 19.12 -8.90
N PRO A 411 -10.09 20.27 -9.34
CA PRO A 411 -11.49 20.61 -9.13
C PRO A 411 -12.40 19.44 -9.46
N LYS A 412 -13.19 19.02 -8.45
CA LYS A 412 -14.22 17.99 -8.60
C LYS A 412 -15.09 18.34 -9.79
N PHE A 413 -15.30 17.40 -10.71
CA PHE A 413 -16.48 17.45 -11.55
C PHE A 413 -17.66 17.04 -10.67
N GLU A 414 -18.61 17.96 -10.50
CA GLU A 414 -19.80 17.75 -9.67
C GLU A 414 -20.65 16.57 -10.15
N ASN A 415 -21.31 15.95 -9.19
CA ASN A 415 -22.41 14.97 -9.27
C ASN A 415 -22.05 13.48 -9.29
N LEU A 416 -21.40 13.01 -8.22
CA LEU A 416 -21.74 11.73 -7.61
C LEU A 416 -22.20 11.99 -6.18
N LYS A 417 -23.36 11.44 -5.79
CA LYS A 417 -23.84 11.54 -4.40
C LYS A 417 -22.82 10.87 -3.48
N PRO A 418 -22.33 11.55 -2.43
CA PRO A 418 -21.52 10.92 -1.40
C PRO A 418 -22.23 9.69 -0.84
N VAL A 419 -21.46 8.65 -0.47
CA VAL A 419 -21.96 7.64 0.46
C VAL A 419 -22.41 8.39 1.71
N GLU A 420 -23.72 8.37 2.00
CA GLU A 420 -24.29 9.12 3.11
C GLU A 420 -23.69 8.62 4.43
N CYS A 421 -23.19 9.55 5.26
CA CYS A 421 -22.79 9.29 6.64
C CYS A 421 -23.92 8.53 7.34
N ARG A 422 -23.67 7.32 7.85
CA ARG A 422 -24.65 6.63 8.70
C ARG A 422 -24.63 7.23 10.09
N LYS A 423 -25.40 8.30 10.28
CA LYS A 423 -25.80 8.79 11.62
C LYS A 423 -27.19 8.27 11.97
N GLU A 424 -27.40 6.97 12.14
CA GLU A 424 -28.62 6.50 12.84
C GLU A 424 -28.36 5.28 13.74
N PRO A 425 -28.98 5.22 14.93
CA PRO A 425 -28.90 4.08 15.82
C PRO A 425 -29.75 2.93 15.28
N ILE A 426 -29.24 1.71 15.41
CA ILE A 426 -29.89 0.47 14.96
C ILE A 426 -31.27 0.36 15.64
N VAL A 427 -32.33 0.56 14.85
CA VAL A 427 -33.70 0.14 15.20
C VAL A 427 -34.09 -0.97 14.24
N ASN A 428 -34.22 -2.18 14.79
CA ASN A 428 -34.75 -3.33 14.08
C ASN A 428 -36.21 -3.10 13.66
N SER A 429 -36.47 -3.03 12.36
CA SER A 429 -37.77 -3.47 11.82
C SER A 429 -37.59 -4.03 10.42
N ALA A 430 -37.84 -5.33 10.29
CA ALA A 430 -38.01 -6.00 9.01
C ALA A 430 -39.28 -5.48 8.31
N THR A 431 -39.22 -5.24 6.99
CA THR A 431 -40.22 -5.74 6.01
C THR A 431 -39.86 -5.41 4.55
N SER A 432 -40.11 -6.41 3.70
CA SER A 432 -40.51 -6.44 2.27
C SER A 432 -39.57 -5.97 1.16
N ASN A 433 -39.06 -6.98 0.43
CA ASN A 433 -39.03 -7.19 -1.02
C ASN A 433 -39.43 -6.03 -1.95
N THR A 434 -38.57 -5.77 -2.95
CA THR A 434 -38.92 -5.76 -4.38
C THR A 434 -37.67 -5.92 -5.24
N ILE A 435 -37.71 -6.90 -6.15
CA ILE A 435 -36.80 -7.10 -7.29
C ILE A 435 -37.42 -6.34 -8.47
N ASP A 436 -36.62 -5.63 -9.27
CA ASP A 436 -37.01 -5.30 -10.63
C ASP A 436 -35.83 -5.44 -11.61
N PHE A 437 -36.13 -6.02 -12.77
CA PHE A 437 -35.22 -6.35 -13.88
C PHE A 437 -35.70 -5.60 -15.13
N SER A 438 -34.83 -5.54 -16.16
CA SER A 438 -35.12 -5.23 -17.59
C SER A 438 -34.97 -3.74 -17.99
N LEU A 439 -34.46 -3.30 -19.16
CA LEU A 439 -34.15 -3.82 -20.52
C LEU A 439 -32.89 -3.08 -21.06
N ALA A 440 -31.90 -3.62 -21.76
CA ALA A 440 -31.84 -4.32 -23.07
C ALA A 440 -32.07 -3.45 -24.35
N PHE A 441 -30.95 -3.17 -25.04
CA PHE A 441 -30.69 -3.16 -26.50
C PHE A 441 -31.40 -2.19 -27.48
N ILE A 442 -30.58 -1.60 -28.38
CA ILE A 442 -30.68 -1.51 -29.86
C ILE A 442 -29.58 -0.51 -30.33
N SER A 443 -28.38 -0.96 -30.74
CA SER A 443 -27.97 -1.45 -32.08
C SER A 443 -27.68 -0.30 -33.07
N TYR A 444 -26.74 -0.29 -34.02
CA TYR A 444 -25.72 -1.18 -34.58
C TYR A 444 -25.26 -0.45 -35.86
N LEU A 445 -23.97 -0.52 -36.24
CA LEU A 445 -23.45 -0.23 -37.60
C LEU A 445 -23.50 1.25 -38.06
N LEU A 446 -22.58 1.85 -38.82
CA LEU A 446 -21.65 1.44 -39.89
C LEU A 446 -20.60 2.57 -40.03
N GLN A 447 -19.42 2.43 -40.62
CA GLN A 447 -18.56 1.32 -41.05
C GLN A 447 -17.44 2.00 -41.85
N LYS A 448 -16.18 1.71 -41.51
CA LYS A 448 -14.95 2.01 -42.28
C LYS A 448 -14.67 3.50 -42.53
N ILE A 449 -13.40 3.75 -42.92
CA ILE A 449 -12.79 5.02 -43.38
C ILE A 449 -12.11 5.76 -42.20
N LEU A 450 -10.79 5.76 -41.99
CA LEU A 450 -9.67 5.42 -42.87
C LEU A 450 -8.42 5.06 -42.06
N SER A 451 -7.92 3.85 -42.30
CA SER A 451 -6.49 3.57 -42.46
C SER A 451 -5.83 4.58 -43.39
N TYR A 452 -4.51 4.79 -43.23
CA TYR A 452 -3.58 5.57 -44.06
C TYR A 452 -3.39 7.07 -43.72
N ASN A 453 -2.10 7.38 -43.51
CA ASN A 453 -1.38 8.67 -43.49
C ASN A 453 -1.01 9.14 -42.07
N LYS A 454 0.20 8.87 -41.55
CA LYS A 454 1.49 8.51 -42.18
C LYS A 454 2.23 7.45 -41.39
#